data_AF-A0AAW4PCG1-F1
#
_entry.id   AF-A0AAW4PCG1-F1
#
_cell.length_a   1.000
_cell.length_b   1.000
_cell.length_c   1.000
_cell.angle_alpha   90.00
_cell.angle_beta   90.00
_cell.angle_gamma   90.00
#
_symmetry.space_group_name_H-M   'P 1'
#
loop_
_entity.id
_entity.type
_entity.pdbx_description
1 polymer ?
#
loop_
_entity_poly.entity_id
_entity_poly.type
_entity_poly.pdbx_seq_one_letter_code
_entity_poly.pdbx_strand_id
1 'polypeptide(L)' 'MNESFLDLDEVEIELEEAALEALDEKAFKEHRDNRDAAIRDLLDEWLKARDADEE' A
#
# COMPACT_ATOMS: atom_id res chain seq x y z
N MET A 1 23.43 5.00 -7.22
CA MET A 1 22.02 5.27 -6.80
C MET A 1 21.90 4.71 -5.40
N ASN A 2 21.28 5.43 -4.48
CA ASN A 2 21.39 5.16 -3.05
C ASN A 2 20.52 3.94 -2.68
N GLU A 3 21.15 2.76 -2.64
CA GLU A 3 20.52 1.45 -2.36
C GLU A 3 20.15 1.25 -0.88
N SER A 4 20.30 2.29 -0.03
CA SER A 4 20.09 2.24 1.42
C SER A 4 18.66 2.57 1.88
N PHE A 5 17.71 2.84 0.98
CA PHE A 5 16.33 3.20 1.35
C PHE A 5 15.36 2.01 1.33
N LEU A 6 15.85 0.79 1.06
CA LEU A 6 15.02 -0.41 0.89
C LEU A 6 15.49 -1.55 1.79
N ASP A 7 15.64 -1.28 3.09
CA ASP A 7 15.48 -2.34 4.11
C ASP A 7 13.97 -2.62 4.28
N LEU A 8 13.29 -2.85 3.15
CA LEU A 8 11.88 -3.22 3.13
C LEU A 8 11.81 -4.73 3.21
N ASP A 9 11.22 -5.22 4.29
CA ASP A 9 10.81 -6.61 4.38
C ASP A 9 9.68 -6.87 3.37
N GLU A 10 9.87 -7.86 2.49
CA GLU A 10 8.83 -8.36 1.61
C GLU A 10 7.96 -9.34 2.39
N VAL A 11 6.65 -9.08 2.43
CA VAL A 11 5.68 -9.93 3.11
C VAL A 11 4.63 -10.36 2.10
N GLU A 12 4.44 -11.68 1.98
CA GLU A 12 3.34 -12.25 1.21
C GLU A 12 2.12 -12.42 2.11
N ILE A 13 0.97 -11.88 1.67
CA ILE A 13 -0.31 -12.01 2.35
C ILE A 13 -1.37 -12.49 1.37
N GLU A 14 -2.26 -13.37 1.83
CA GLU A 14 -3.42 -13.80 1.04
C GLU A 14 -4.59 -12.86 1.31
N LEU A 15 -5.09 -12.25 0.24
CA LEU A 15 -6.27 -11.38 0.27
C LEU A 15 -7.42 -12.03 -0.49
N GLU A 16 -8.64 -11.68 -0.10
CA GLU A 16 -9.84 -12.10 -0.82
C GLU A 16 -9.89 -11.43 -2.21
N GLU A 17 -10.54 -12.09 -3.16
CA GLU A 17 -10.67 -11.60 -4.55
C GLU A 17 -11.28 -10.20 -4.62
N ALA A 18 -12.29 -9.91 -3.78
CA ALA A 18 -12.92 -8.60 -3.70
C ALA A 18 -11.94 -7.50 -3.23
N ALA A 19 -11.01 -7.82 -2.34
CA ALA A 19 -9.99 -6.88 -1.88
C ALA A 19 -8.92 -6.64 -2.95
N LEU A 20 -8.55 -7.68 -3.70
CA LEU A 20 -7.64 -7.57 -4.83
C LEU A 20 -8.23 -6.71 -5.96
N GLU A 21 -9.51 -6.89 -6.28
CA GLU A 21 -10.21 -6.09 -7.30
C GLU A 21 -10.30 -4.60 -6.90
N ALA A 22 -10.61 -4.32 -5.63
CA ALA A 22 -10.63 -2.95 -5.13
C ALA A 22 -9.23 -2.30 -5.16
N LEU A 23 -8.20 -3.07 -4.81
CA LEU A 23 -6.82 -2.61 -4.88
C LEU A 23 -6.37 -2.34 -6.33
N ASP A 24 -6.73 -3.23 -7.25
CA ASP A 24 -6.48 -3.06 -8.69
C ASP A 24 -7.15 -1.81 -9.24
N GLU A 25 -8.40 -1.57 -8.85
CA GLU A 25 -9.13 -0.39 -9.27
C GLU A 25 -8.44 0.89 -8.77
N LYS A 26 -8.00 0.92 -7.50
CA LYS A 26 -7.25 2.06 -6.94
C LYS A 26 -5.90 2.24 -7.65
N ALA A 27 -5.16 1.15 -7.87
CA ALA A 27 -3.89 1.17 -8.58
C ALA A 27 -4.04 1.73 -10.00
N PHE A 28 -5.08 1.31 -10.72
CA PHE A 28 -5.38 1.80 -12.06
C PHE A 28 -5.75 3.28 -12.07
N LYS A 29 -6.64 3.71 -11.16
CA LYS A 29 -7.14 5.08 -11.09
C LYS A 29 -6.08 6.10 -10.65
N GLU A 30 -5.27 5.76 -9.65
CA GLU A 30 -4.44 6.73 -8.94
C GLU A 30 -2.93 6.52 -9.16
N HIS A 31 -2.50 5.30 -9.47
CA HIS A 31 -1.08 4.93 -9.49
C HIS A 31 -0.60 4.34 -10.82
N ARG A 32 -1.36 4.54 -11.91
CA ARG A 32 -1.01 4.07 -13.26
C ARG A 32 -0.77 2.56 -13.29
N ASP A 33 -1.70 1.80 -12.70
CA ASP A 33 -1.68 0.34 -12.62
C ASP A 33 -0.55 -0.24 -11.74
N ASN A 34 0.08 0.61 -10.91
CA ASN A 34 1.11 0.17 -9.97
C ASN A 34 0.49 -0.24 -8.62
N ARG A 35 0.29 -1.55 -8.44
CA ARG A 35 -0.23 -2.12 -7.19
C ARG A 35 0.62 -1.78 -5.98
N ASP A 36 1.94 -1.86 -6.09
CA ASP A 36 2.84 -1.57 -4.96
C ASP A 36 2.71 -0.14 -4.47
N ALA A 37 2.50 0.81 -5.39
CA ALA A 37 2.27 2.20 -5.03
C ALA A 37 0.91 2.39 -4.34
N ALA A 38 -0.14 1.70 -4.81
CA ALA A 38 -1.46 1.74 -4.19
C ALA A 38 -1.47 1.11 -2.78
N ILE A 39 -0.76 -0.01 -2.60
CA ILE A 39 -0.63 -0.67 -1.29
C ILE A 39 0.09 0.27 -0.32
N ARG A 40 1.19 0.89 -0.74
CA ARG A 40 1.95 1.83 0.11
C ARG A 40 1.13 3.06 0.48
N ASP A 41 0.35 3.59 -0.46
CA ASP A 41 -0.56 4.71 -0.22
C ASP A 41 -1.61 4.34 0.84
N LEU A 42 -2.29 3.20 0.67
CA LEU A 42 -3.27 2.71 1.65
C LEU A 42 -2.65 2.45 3.03
N LEU A 43 -1.45 1.89 3.08
CA LEU A 43 -0.73 1.64 4.33
C LEU A 43 -0.37 2.95 5.03
N ASP A 44 0.11 3.94 4.29
CA ASP A 44 0.47 5.26 4.81
C ASP A 44 -0.78 6.01 5.31
N GLU A 45 -1.90 5.96 4.58
CA GLU A 45 -3.19 6.50 5.02
C GLU A 45 -3.64 5.86 6.34
N TRP A 46 -3.54 4.54 6.46
CA TRP A 46 -3.92 3.81 7.68
C TRP A 46 -3.01 4.14 8.86
N LEU A 47 -1.68 4.20 8.67
CA LEU A 47 -0.72 4.57 9.71
C LEU A 47 -0.99 5.99 10.24
N LYS A 48 -1.22 6.96 9.34
CA LYS A 48 -1.56 8.33 9.73
C LYS A 48 -2.87 8.43 10.48
N ALA A 49 -3.90 7.69 10.05
CA ALA A 49 -5.19 7.66 10.75
C ALA A 49 -5.05 7.08 12.15
N ARG A 50 -4.24 6.02 12.30
CA ARG A 50 -3.97 5.41 13.59
C ARG A 50 -3.18 6.32 14.52
N ASP A 51 -2.13 6.98 14.04
CA ASP A 51 -1.35 7.92 14.84
C ASP A 51 -2.21 9.11 15.32
N ALA A 52 -3.18 9.54 14.49
CA ALA A 52 -4.14 10.59 14.87
C ALA A 52 -5.18 10.15 15.92
N ASP A 53 -5.42 8.84 16.08
CA ASP A 53 -6.30 8.27 17.12
C ASP A 53 -5.55 8.07 18.46
N GLU A 54 -4.21 8.08 18.46
CA GLU A 54 -3.38 7.92 19.66
C GLU A 54 -3.02 9.26 20.36
N GLU A 55 -3.39 10.43 19.80
CA GLU A 55 -3.26 11.79 20.40
C GLU A 55 -4.55 12.30 21.09
#